data_AF-A0A937MB41-F1
#
_entry.id   AF-A0A937MB41-F1
#
_cell.length_a   1.000
_cell.length_b   1.000
_cell.length_c   1.000
_cell.angle_alpha   90.00
_cell.angle_beta   90.00
_cell.angle_gamma   90.00
#
_symmetry.space_group_name_H-M   'P 1'
#
loop_
_entity.id
_entity.type
_entity.pdbx_description
1 polymer ?
#
loop_
_entity_poly.entity_id
_entity_poly.type
_entity_poly.pdbx_seq_one_letter_code
_entity_poly.pdbx_strand_id
1 'polypeptide(L)'
;MTVIAKKTASASSWRSIHFATTGSVRRIHDWLETHCEGRWHLGLTGVDEHLATKFGNVQFENSFDKQRFKAMFSSKATQRRAAYHAPSVARSQMAA
;
A
#
# COMPACT_ATOMS: atom_id res chain seq x y z
N MET A 1 -18.27 -5.23 8.65
CA MET A 1 -17.78 -5.03 10.03
C MET A 1 -16.94 -3.77 10.05
N THR A 2 -17.46 -2.69 10.62
CA THR A 2 -16.82 -1.37 10.65
C THR A 2 -16.42 -1.08 12.08
N VAL A 3 -15.13 -0.85 12.34
CA VAL A 3 -14.63 -0.55 13.69
C VAL A 3 -14.74 0.95 13.92
N ILE A 4 -15.56 1.37 14.89
CA ILE A 4 -15.78 2.78 15.26
C ILE A 4 -14.77 3.17 16.34
N ALA A 5 -13.97 4.21 16.10
CA ALA A 5 -13.14 4.85 17.13
C ALA A 5 -13.80 6.15 17.65
N LYS A 6 -13.83 6.33 18.98
CA LYS A 6 -14.50 7.40 19.72
C LYS A 6 -13.80 8.78 19.63
N LYS A 7 -14.63 9.82 19.40
CA LYS A 7 -14.72 11.19 19.98
C LYS A 7 -13.43 11.86 20.52
N THR A 8 -12.92 12.86 19.80
CA THR A 8 -13.07 14.31 20.09
C THR A 8 -12.41 15.11 18.96
N ALA A 9 -13.16 16.08 18.43
CA ALA A 9 -12.73 17.02 17.41
C ALA A 9 -11.69 17.99 18.00
N SER A 10 -10.42 17.69 17.83
CA SER A 10 -9.44 18.73 17.51
C SER A 10 -9.43 18.83 15.99
N ALA A 11 -9.24 20.03 15.42
CA ALA A 11 -8.99 20.21 13.99
C ALA A 11 -7.60 19.65 13.63
N SER A 12 -7.34 18.39 13.96
CA SER A 12 -6.20 17.63 13.49
C SER A 12 -6.37 17.52 11.98
N SER A 13 -5.63 18.32 11.22
CA SER A 13 -5.58 18.19 9.76
C SER A 13 -4.97 16.84 9.43
N TRP A 14 -5.83 15.84 9.23
CA TRP A 14 -5.45 14.50 8.84
C TRP A 14 -4.74 14.55 7.50
N ARG A 15 -3.58 13.91 7.41
CA ARG A 15 -2.73 13.93 6.23
C ARG A 15 -2.80 12.57 5.55
N SER A 16 -3.41 12.52 4.37
CA SER A 16 -3.58 11.28 3.60
C SER A 16 -2.37 10.94 2.71
N ILE A 17 -2.22 9.64 2.44
CA ILE A 17 -1.36 9.04 1.41
C ILE A 17 -2.17 7.94 0.73
N HIS A 18 -2.34 8.07 -0.59
CA HIS A 18 -2.84 6.98 -1.41
C HIS A 18 -1.69 6.06 -1.80
N PHE A 19 -1.92 4.76 -1.74
CA PHE A 19 -0.95 3.74 -2.11
C PHE A 19 -1.59 2.64 -2.94
N ALA A 20 -0.74 1.99 -3.73
CA ALA A 20 -1.04 0.75 -4.42
C ALA A 20 0.01 -0.29 -3.98
N THR A 21 -0.44 -1.50 -3.66
CA THR A 21 0.46 -2.58 -3.26
C THR A 21 0.00 -3.90 -3.85
N THR A 22 0.94 -4.70 -4.34
CA THR A 22 0.71 -6.11 -4.68
C THR A 22 0.94 -7.03 -3.49
N GLY A 23 1.55 -6.50 -2.43
CA GLY A 23 1.84 -7.23 -1.20
C GLY A 23 0.64 -7.35 -0.26
N SER A 24 0.85 -8.03 0.86
CA SER A 24 -0.14 -8.12 1.92
C SER A 24 -0.32 -6.78 2.63
N VAL A 25 -1.57 -6.33 2.75
CA VAL A 25 -1.97 -5.14 3.52
C VAL A 25 -1.61 -5.30 4.99
N ARG A 26 -1.51 -6.54 5.49
CA ARG A 26 -1.05 -6.82 6.85
C ARG A 26 0.34 -6.25 7.12
N ARG A 27 1.26 -6.28 6.15
CA ARG A 27 2.59 -5.69 6.31
C ARG A 27 2.54 -4.18 6.51
N ILE A 28 1.54 -3.52 5.93
CA ILE A 28 1.29 -2.09 6.13
C ILE A 28 0.73 -1.87 7.53
N HIS A 29 -0.25 -2.67 7.95
CA HIS A 29 -0.82 -2.61 9.29
C HIS A 29 0.23 -2.81 10.39
N ASP A 30 1.01 -3.89 10.32
CA ASP A 30 2.05 -4.23 11.28
C ASP A 30 3.12 -3.12 11.36
N TRP A 31 3.45 -2.50 10.22
CA TRP A 31 4.37 -1.36 10.19
C TRP A 31 3.78 -0.15 10.91
N LEU A 32 2.50 0.18 10.67
CA LEU A 32 1.81 1.30 11.30
C LEU A 32 1.71 1.11 12.81
N GLU A 33 1.39 -0.09 13.29
CA GLU A 33 1.35 -0.41 14.72
C GLU A 33 2.71 -0.26 15.41
N THR A 34 3.79 -0.59 14.71
CA THR A 34 5.14 -0.59 15.30
C THR A 34 5.83 0.78 15.23
N HIS A 35 5.54 1.59 14.21
CA HIS A 35 6.33 2.79 13.89
C HIS A 35 5.57 4.11 14.00
N CYS A 36 4.23 4.10 14.05
CA CYS A 36 3.46 5.32 14.23
C CYS A 36 3.31 5.67 15.71
N GLU A 37 3.70 6.89 16.05
CA GLU A 37 3.54 7.43 17.41
C GLU A 37 2.15 8.04 17.59
N GLY A 38 1.55 8.56 16.52
CA GLY A 38 0.22 9.17 16.52
C GLY A 38 -0.90 8.25 16.01
N ARG A 39 -2.12 8.80 15.96
CA ARG A 39 -3.28 8.09 15.39
C ARG A 39 -3.14 7.98 13.87
N TRP A 40 -3.59 6.84 13.36
CA TRP A 40 -3.64 6.56 11.93
C TRP A 40 -4.96 5.89 11.53
N HIS A 41 -5.35 6.05 10.27
CA HIS A 41 -6.46 5.34 9.66
C HIS A 41 -5.99 4.67 8.37
N LEU A 42 -6.20 3.36 8.27
CA LEU A 42 -5.95 2.58 7.06
C LEU A 42 -7.28 2.21 6.42
N GLY A 43 -7.51 2.68 5.19
CA GLY A 43 -8.67 2.32 4.38
C GLY A 43 -8.24 1.62 3.10
N LEU A 44 -8.88 0.50 2.77
CA LEU A 44 -8.78 -0.11 1.44
C LEU A 44 -9.89 0.44 0.56
N THR A 45 -9.53 0.99 -0.59
CA THR A 45 -10.47 1.63 -1.52
C THR A 45 -10.85 0.72 -2.67
N GLY A 46 -10.04 -0.29 -2.98
CA GLY A 46 -10.35 -1.23 -4.04
C GLY A 46 -9.27 -2.28 -4.25
N VAL A 47 -9.59 -3.24 -5.11
CA VAL A 47 -8.67 -4.25 -5.61
C VAL A 47 -8.84 -4.30 -7.12
N ASP A 48 -7.76 -4.52 -7.87
CA ASP A 48 -7.87 -4.72 -9.32
C ASP A 48 -8.67 -5.99 -9.66
N GLU A 49 -9.07 -6.10 -10.92
CA GLU A 49 -9.88 -7.21 -11.45
C GLU A 49 -9.18 -8.57 -11.32
N HIS A 50 -7.84 -8.57 -11.22
CA HIS A 50 -7.02 -9.77 -11.07
C HIS A 50 -6.68 -10.09 -9.60
N LEU A 51 -7.23 -9.35 -8.65
CA LEU A 51 -6.93 -9.42 -7.22
C LEU A 51 -5.43 -9.22 -6.87
N ALA A 52 -4.64 -8.75 -7.83
CA ALA A 52 -3.19 -8.66 -7.72
C ALA A 52 -2.80 -7.38 -6.98
N THR A 53 -3.39 -6.25 -7.35
CA THR A 53 -3.09 -4.93 -6.81
C THR A 53 -4.22 -4.46 -5.91
N LYS A 54 -3.86 -4.02 -4.71
CA LYS A 54 -4.77 -3.43 -3.72
C LYS A 54 -4.50 -1.94 -3.63
N PHE A 55 -5.56 -1.15 -3.66
CA PHE A 55 -5.53 0.30 -3.55
C PHE A 55 -6.05 0.70 -2.17
N GLY A 56 -5.38 1.65 -1.55
CA GLY A 56 -5.77 2.13 -0.24
C GLY A 56 -5.31 3.55 0.05
N ASN A 57 -5.76 4.04 1.20
CA ASN A 57 -5.41 5.32 1.76
C ASN A 57 -4.96 5.11 3.21
N VAL A 58 -3.82 5.71 3.58
CA VAL A 58 -3.43 5.86 4.98
C VAL A 58 -3.50 7.32 5.36
N GLN A 59 -4.23 7.63 6.43
CA GLN A 59 -4.30 8.96 7.00
C GLN A 59 -3.53 8.99 8.31
N PHE A 60 -2.75 10.04 8.52
CA PHE A 60 -1.96 10.25 9.71
C PHE A 60 -2.37 11.53 10.41
N GLU A 61 -2.45 11.49 11.73
CA GLU A 61 -2.57 12.69 12.55
C GLU A 61 -1.28 13.52 12.50
N ASN A 62 -0.12 12.86 12.59
CA ASN A 62 1.19 13.52 12.60
C ASN A 62 1.85 13.54 11.20
N SER A 63 2.47 14.66 10.84
CA SER A 63 3.31 14.78 9.63
C SER A 63 4.57 13.93 9.68
N PHE A 64 5.11 13.67 10.87
CA PHE A 64 6.33 12.88 11.03
C PHE A 64 6.11 11.40 10.68
N ASP A 65 5.04 10.79 11.20
CA ASP A 65 4.62 9.43 10.85
C ASP A 65 4.40 9.28 9.34
N LYS A 66 3.75 10.29 8.74
CA LYS A 66 3.55 10.37 7.29
C LYS A 66 4.88 10.36 6.52
N GLN A 67 5.89 11.11 6.97
CA GLN A 67 7.20 11.15 6.32
C GLN A 67 7.95 9.82 6.44
N ARG A 68 7.92 9.19 7.62
CA ARG A 68 8.47 7.84 7.83
C ARG A 68 7.80 6.81 6.92
N PHE A 69 6.47 6.86 6.82
CA PHE A 69 5.71 5.98 5.93
C PHE A 69 6.12 6.20 4.47
N LYS A 70 6.26 7.47 4.05
CA LYS A 70 6.75 7.77 2.70
C LYS A 70 8.16 7.23 2.46
N ALA A 71 9.08 7.40 3.39
CA ALA A 71 10.45 6.90 3.22
C ALA A 71 10.47 5.37 3.00
N MET A 72 9.63 4.63 3.73
CA MET A 72 9.54 3.17 3.62
C MET A 72 8.81 2.69 2.35
N PHE A 73 7.68 3.32 2.01
CA PHE A 73 6.76 2.82 0.97
C PHE A 73 6.74 3.65 -0.33
N SER A 74 7.36 4.84 -0.37
CA SER A 74 7.42 5.70 -1.57
C SER A 74 8.66 5.46 -2.43
N SER A 75 9.43 4.41 -2.14
CA SER A 75 10.54 4.05 -3.02
C SER A 75 9.98 3.55 -4.34
N LYS A 76 10.13 4.37 -5.39
CA LYS A 76 9.82 4.08 -6.80
C LYS A 76 10.49 2.78 -7.33
N ALA A 77 11.22 2.05 -6.49
CA ALA A 77 11.86 0.77 -6.78
C ALA A 77 10.88 -0.43 -6.80
N THR A 78 9.77 -0.39 -6.06
CA THR A 78 8.87 -1.58 -5.95
C THR A 78 7.91 -1.74 -7.13
N GLN A 79 7.76 -0.73 -7.98
CA GLN A 79 6.91 -0.81 -9.19
C GLN A 79 7.56 -1.54 -10.37
N ARG A 80 8.88 -1.84 -10.35
CA ARG A 80 9.60 -2.41 -11.51
C ARG A 80 9.69 -3.95 -11.56
N ARG A 81 9.10 -4.68 -10.62
CA ARG A 81 9.12 -6.16 -10.61
C ARG A 81 7.77 -6.83 -10.90
N ALA A 82 6.80 -6.07 -11.41
CA ALA A 82 5.54 -6.60 -11.95
C ALA A 82 5.50 -6.60 -13.50
N ALA A 83 6.65 -6.43 -14.16
CA ALA A 83 6.79 -6.79 -15.56
C ALA A 83 6.93 -8.31 -15.62
N TYR A 84 5.80 -8.99 -15.82
CA TYR A 84 5.74 -10.40 -16.17
C TYR A 84 6.75 -10.69 -17.30
N HIS A 85 7.78 -11.48 -16.97
CA HIS A 85 8.42 -12.35 -17.94
C HIS A 85 7.34 -13.29 -18.47
N ALA A 86 6.77 -12.97 -19.62
CA ALA A 86 6.19 -14.00 -20.46
C ALA A 86 7.34 -14.96 -20.84
N PRO A 87 7.23 -16.27 -20.61
CA PRO A 87 8.12 -17.20 -21.30
C PRO A 87 7.79 -17.07 -22.80
N SER A 88 8.70 -16.42 -23.55
CA SER A 88 8.70 -16.50 -25.00
C SER A 88 8.81 -17.97 -25.35
N VAL A 89 7.70 -18.57 -25.77
CA VAL A 89 7.69 -19.90 -26.38
C VAL A 89 8.35 -19.73 -27.74
N ALA A 90 9.68 -19.77 -27.74
CA ALA A 90 10.46 -19.90 -28.95
C ALA A 90 10.17 -21.29 -29.52
N ARG A 91 9.19 -21.31 -30.42
CA ARG A 91 8.85 -22.41 -31.30
C ARG A 91 10.06 -22.65 -32.22
N SER A 92 11.03 -23.47 -31.79
CA SER A 92 12.00 -24.04 -32.72
C SER A 92 11.31 -25.15 -33.51
N GLN A 93 10.76 -24.76 -34.67
CA GLN A 93 10.70 -25.63 -35.83
C GLN A 93 12.11 -25.76 -36.38
N MET A 94 12.63 -26.98 -36.46
CA MET A 94 13.65 -27.49 -37.37
C MET A 94 13.92 -28.93 -36.90
N ALA A 95 14.06 -29.94 -37.72
CA ALA A 95 13.79 -30.21 -39.13
C ALA A 95 13.83 -31.76 -39.22
N ALA A 96 13.50 -32.30 -40.38
CA ALA A 96 13.44 -33.74 -40.68
C ALA A 96 14.68 -34.55 -40.27
#